data_AF-A0A2T0BEC2-F1
#
_entry.id   AF-A0A2T0BEC2-F1
#
_cell.length_a   1.000
_cell.length_b   1.000
_cell.length_c   1.000
_cell.angle_alpha   90.00
_cell.angle_beta   90.00
_cell.angle_gamma   90.00
#
_symmetry.space_group_name_H-M   'P 1'
#
loop_
_entity.id
_entity.type
_entity.pdbx_description
1 polymer ?
#
loop_
_entity_poly.entity_id
_entity_poly.type
_entity_poly.pdbx_seq_one_letter_code
_entity_poly.pdbx_strand_id
1 'polypeptide(L)'
;MVNGVQIGTILGGQVLTKNPEEDVYRKTAIEIGVNEDKYVDAVKKIKITAEKNIKAAAEVLFIVANSLSQIGYQQLSIKSMSNELTDSFSQISSTMEELSATSMTVTENQQTLNDEIVNVQKVSEKINTVLVSIKSIADQTKMLGLNAAIEAARVGELGRGFGVVATEIRNLSQNSKETAIEIMQLTSDIQASVKTTLEISDSTLSNTEQQSAAIQQTNASLEELVAFTEELNRIANS
;
A
#
# COMPACT_ATOMS: atom_id res chain seq x y z
N MET A 1 2.94 -42.57 0.90
CA MET A 1 3.70 -41.38 0.48
C MET A 1 2.71 -40.38 -0.08
N VAL A 2 2.88 -39.08 0.18
CA VAL A 2 2.09 -38.02 -0.46
C VAL A 2 3.07 -37.05 -1.09
N ASN A 3 2.90 -36.75 -2.39
CA ASN A 3 3.83 -35.91 -3.17
C ASN A 3 5.31 -36.30 -3.03
N GLY A 4 5.61 -37.61 -2.99
CA GLY A 4 6.99 -38.11 -2.86
C GLY A 4 7.56 -38.11 -1.43
N VAL A 5 6.83 -37.59 -0.43
CA VAL A 5 7.26 -37.57 0.98
C VAL A 5 6.66 -38.78 1.72
N GLN A 6 7.49 -39.51 2.47
CA GLN A 6 7.05 -40.58 3.35
C GLN A 6 6.43 -40.01 4.62
N ILE A 7 5.13 -40.26 4.83
CA ILE A 7 4.37 -39.74 5.98
C ILE A 7 4.40 -40.71 7.18
N GLY A 8 4.75 -41.99 6.97
CA GLY A 8 4.87 -42.97 8.05
C GLY A 8 5.10 -44.40 7.57
N THR A 9 5.27 -45.31 8.52
CA THR A 9 5.47 -46.75 8.30
C THR A 9 4.59 -47.54 9.28
N ILE A 10 3.92 -48.59 8.80
CA ILE A 10 3.11 -49.50 9.63
C ILE A 10 3.85 -50.84 9.75
N LEU A 11 4.05 -51.31 10.97
CA LEU A 11 4.68 -52.60 11.28
C LEU A 11 3.61 -53.60 11.74
N GLY A 12 3.49 -54.74 11.05
CA GLY A 12 2.52 -55.80 11.36
C GLY A 12 3.16 -57.04 12.01
N GLY A 13 2.37 -57.77 12.80
CA GLY A 13 2.73 -59.08 13.37
C GLY A 13 1.86 -60.22 12.80
N GLN A 14 2.27 -61.47 13.03
CA GLN A 14 1.54 -62.66 12.55
C GLN A 14 0.51 -63.16 13.59
N VAL A 15 -0.67 -63.56 13.12
CA VAL A 15 -1.77 -64.14 13.93
C VAL A 15 -2.48 -65.26 13.17
N LEU A 16 -3.10 -66.20 13.87
CA LEU A 16 -3.94 -67.26 13.28
C LEU A 16 -5.41 -67.05 13.62
N THR A 17 -6.33 -67.43 12.74
CA THR A 17 -7.79 -67.34 12.99
C THR A 17 -8.38 -68.61 13.62
N LYS A 18 -7.66 -69.73 13.53
CA LYS A 18 -8.03 -71.04 14.06
C LYS A 18 -6.78 -71.80 14.50
N ASN A 19 -6.95 -72.90 15.25
CA ASN A 19 -5.84 -73.79 15.59
C ASN A 19 -5.12 -74.27 14.33
N PRO A 20 -3.78 -74.27 14.29
CA PRO A 20 -3.03 -74.70 13.13
C PRO A 20 -3.17 -76.21 12.90
N GLU A 21 -3.50 -76.59 11.67
CA GLU A 21 -3.53 -77.99 11.24
C GLU A 21 -2.08 -78.46 10.98
N GLU A 22 -1.51 -79.25 11.88
CA GLU A 22 -0.07 -79.59 11.88
C GLU A 22 0.42 -80.16 10.56
N ASP A 23 -0.36 -81.03 9.92
CA ASP A 23 -0.01 -81.69 8.65
C ASP A 23 0.20 -80.67 7.51
N VAL A 24 -0.59 -79.59 7.50
CA VAL A 24 -0.49 -78.52 6.51
C VAL A 24 0.84 -77.78 6.69
N TYR A 25 1.18 -77.41 7.93
CA TYR A 25 2.41 -76.66 8.21
C TYR A 25 3.67 -77.53 8.12
N ARG A 26 3.60 -78.84 8.40
CA ARG A 26 4.70 -79.78 8.11
C ARG A 26 4.99 -79.86 6.62
N LYS A 27 3.94 -79.98 5.80
CA LYS A 27 4.09 -79.98 4.35
C LYS A 27 4.70 -78.67 3.84
N THR A 28 4.24 -77.52 4.35
CA THR A 28 4.86 -76.22 4.04
C THR A 28 6.32 -76.14 4.48
N ALA A 29 6.68 -76.69 5.64
CA ALA A 29 8.06 -76.73 6.13
C ALA A 29 8.99 -77.53 5.19
N ILE A 30 8.51 -78.68 4.70
CA ILE A 30 9.23 -79.50 3.70
C ILE A 30 9.42 -78.70 2.40
N GLU A 31 8.36 -78.04 1.91
CA GLU A 31 8.38 -77.26 0.67
C GLU A 31 9.36 -76.08 0.72
N ILE A 32 9.50 -75.41 1.87
CA ILE A 32 10.43 -74.29 2.05
C ILE A 32 11.80 -74.71 2.63
N GLY A 33 12.03 -76.02 2.79
CA GLY A 33 13.32 -76.58 3.21
C GLY A 33 13.73 -76.29 4.65
N VAL A 34 12.76 -76.10 5.56
CA VAL A 34 13.02 -75.85 6.99
C VAL A 34 12.66 -77.07 7.85
N ASN A 35 13.20 -77.14 9.07
CA ASN A 35 12.92 -78.24 9.99
C ASN A 35 11.44 -78.25 10.41
N GLU A 36 10.76 -79.35 10.08
CA GLU A 36 9.32 -79.53 10.26
C GLU A 36 8.85 -79.34 11.70
N ASP A 37 9.46 -80.04 12.66
CA ASP A 37 9.07 -79.99 14.06
C ASP A 37 9.26 -78.58 14.64
N LYS A 38 10.42 -77.96 14.36
CA LYS A 38 10.69 -76.58 14.80
C LYS A 38 9.74 -75.58 14.15
N TYR A 39 9.33 -75.80 12.91
CA TYR A 39 8.39 -74.92 12.21
C TYR A 39 6.98 -75.05 12.77
N VAL A 40 6.49 -76.28 12.99
CA VAL A 40 5.19 -76.53 13.64
C VAL A 40 5.17 -75.96 15.07
N ASP A 41 6.24 -76.17 15.83
CA ASP A 41 6.38 -75.60 17.18
C ASP A 41 6.41 -74.07 17.16
N ALA A 42 6.99 -73.45 16.12
CA ALA A 42 6.96 -72.00 15.93
C ALA A 42 5.54 -71.51 15.58
N VAL A 43 4.82 -72.22 14.71
CA VAL A 43 3.43 -71.89 14.34
C VAL A 43 2.49 -72.03 15.54
N LYS A 44 2.69 -73.03 16.39
CA LYS A 44 1.93 -73.20 17.66
C LYS A 44 2.13 -72.04 18.65
N LYS A 45 3.24 -71.30 18.54
CA LYS A 45 3.49 -70.09 19.35
C LYS A 45 2.80 -68.84 18.79
N ILE A 46 2.25 -68.89 17.57
CA ILE A 46 1.52 -67.77 16.98
C ILE A 46 0.18 -67.63 17.69
N LYS A 47 -0.17 -66.39 18.07
CA LYS A 47 -1.41 -66.10 18.79
C LYS A 47 -2.63 -66.36 17.90
N ILE A 48 -3.58 -67.13 18.42
CA ILE A 48 -4.89 -67.35 17.78
C ILE A 48 -5.84 -66.23 18.19
N THR A 49 -6.46 -65.59 17.20
CA THR A 49 -7.35 -64.43 17.36
C THR A 49 -8.58 -64.62 16.49
N ALA A 50 -9.77 -64.35 17.04
CA ALA A 50 -11.02 -64.45 16.28
C ALA A 50 -11.00 -63.51 15.04
N GLU A 51 -11.50 -63.99 13.90
CA GLU A 51 -11.51 -63.24 12.63
C GLU A 51 -12.20 -61.87 12.77
N LYS A 52 -13.28 -61.78 13.56
CA LYS A 52 -13.96 -60.52 13.87
C LYS A 52 -13.02 -59.47 14.46
N ASN A 53 -12.11 -59.88 15.35
CA ASN A 53 -11.16 -58.97 15.99
C ASN A 53 -10.06 -58.54 15.01
N ILE A 54 -9.65 -59.42 14.09
CA ILE A 54 -8.69 -59.08 13.02
C ILE A 54 -9.31 -58.06 12.07
N LYS A 55 -10.56 -58.27 11.64
CA LYS A 55 -11.30 -57.31 10.78
C LYS A 55 -11.46 -55.95 11.46
N ALA A 56 -11.88 -55.93 12.73
CA ALA A 56 -11.99 -54.69 13.49
C ALA A 56 -10.63 -53.97 13.62
N ALA A 57 -9.55 -54.70 13.88
CA ALA A 57 -8.21 -54.11 13.94
C ALA A 57 -7.75 -53.57 12.58
N ALA A 58 -8.06 -54.27 11.48
CA ALA A 58 -7.76 -53.81 10.12
C ALA A 58 -8.55 -52.55 9.74
N GLU A 59 -9.82 -52.45 10.12
CA GLU A 59 -10.64 -51.24 9.94
C GLU A 59 -10.07 -50.05 10.71
N VAL A 60 -9.70 -50.25 11.99
CA VAL A 60 -9.06 -49.20 12.79
C VAL A 60 -7.73 -48.78 12.17
N LEU A 61 -6.88 -49.73 11.75
CA LEU A 61 -5.62 -49.43 11.06
C LEU A 61 -5.84 -48.63 9.79
N PHE A 62 -6.86 -48.99 8.99
CA PHE A 62 -7.20 -48.25 7.77
C PHE A 62 -7.63 -46.81 8.08
N ILE A 63 -8.47 -46.60 9.10
CA ILE A 63 -8.91 -45.26 9.51
C ILE A 63 -7.72 -44.43 10.01
N VAL A 64 -6.88 -45.01 10.88
CA VAL A 64 -5.69 -44.34 11.43
C VAL A 64 -4.68 -44.00 10.33
N ALA A 65 -4.41 -44.92 9.41
CA ALA A 65 -3.48 -44.69 8.31
C ALA A 65 -3.95 -43.56 7.38
N ASN A 66 -5.24 -43.53 7.03
CA ASN A 66 -5.81 -42.45 6.24
C ASN A 66 -5.76 -41.12 7.00
N SER A 67 -6.13 -41.12 8.29
CA SER A 67 -6.10 -39.92 9.12
C SER A 67 -4.68 -39.35 9.24
N LEU A 68 -3.67 -40.19 9.49
CA LEU A 68 -2.26 -39.77 9.54
C LEU A 68 -1.78 -39.23 8.18
N SER A 69 -2.16 -39.88 7.08
CA SER A 69 -1.83 -39.39 5.74
C SER A 69 -2.44 -38.02 5.46
N GLN A 70 -3.68 -37.79 5.91
CA GLN A 70 -4.37 -36.51 5.77
C GLN A 70 -3.74 -35.43 6.65
N ILE A 71 -3.39 -35.74 7.90
CA ILE A 71 -2.71 -34.83 8.82
C ILE A 71 -1.35 -34.40 8.24
N GLY A 72 -0.53 -35.36 7.78
CA GLY A 72 0.77 -35.03 7.21
C GLY A 72 0.66 -34.20 5.92
N TYR A 73 -0.36 -34.45 5.10
CA TYR A 73 -0.65 -33.58 3.95
C TYR A 73 -1.03 -32.16 4.37
N GLN A 74 -1.90 -32.02 5.38
CA GLN A 74 -2.30 -30.73 5.92
C GLN A 74 -1.10 -29.97 6.51
N GLN A 75 -0.19 -30.65 7.23
CA GLN A 75 1.04 -30.04 7.76
C GLN A 75 1.92 -29.46 6.64
N LEU A 76 2.13 -30.22 5.57
CA LEU A 76 2.90 -29.73 4.40
C LEU A 76 2.21 -28.53 3.74
N SER A 77 0.89 -28.56 3.64
CA SER A 77 0.11 -27.44 3.09
C SER A 77 0.22 -26.18 3.96
N ILE A 78 0.12 -26.32 5.29
CA ILE A 78 0.28 -25.19 6.23
C ILE A 78 1.69 -24.62 6.14
N LYS A 79 2.71 -25.47 6.04
CA LYS A 79 4.10 -25.04 5.88
C LYS A 79 4.32 -24.21 4.62
N SER A 80 3.79 -24.66 3.48
CA SER A 80 3.86 -23.91 2.22
C SER A 80 3.18 -22.56 2.34
N MET A 81 1.95 -22.53 2.88
CA MET A 81 1.17 -21.31 3.05
C MET A 81 1.83 -20.33 4.02
N SER A 82 2.47 -20.82 5.09
CA SER A 82 3.20 -19.98 6.05
C SER A 82 4.42 -19.30 5.41
N ASN A 83 5.13 -20.00 4.53
CA ASN A 83 6.24 -19.40 3.79
C ASN A 83 5.74 -18.29 2.84
N GLU A 84 4.66 -18.55 2.10
CA GLU A 84 4.05 -17.54 1.20
C GLU A 84 3.54 -16.30 1.97
N LEU A 85 2.98 -16.50 3.17
CA LEU A 85 2.59 -15.40 4.06
C LEU A 85 3.80 -14.58 4.52
N THR A 86 4.90 -15.24 4.89
CA THR A 86 6.13 -14.56 5.32
C THR A 86 6.68 -13.67 4.22
N ASP A 87 6.74 -14.18 2.98
CA ASP A 87 7.17 -13.41 1.81
C ASP A 87 6.25 -12.22 1.55
N SER A 88 4.93 -12.44 1.64
CA SER A 88 3.93 -11.38 1.46
C SER A 88 4.06 -10.29 2.52
N PHE A 89 4.24 -10.64 3.80
CA PHE A 89 4.43 -9.65 4.86
C PHE A 89 5.74 -8.88 4.73
N SER A 90 6.82 -9.52 4.29
CA SER A 90 8.06 -8.82 3.96
C SER A 90 7.86 -7.79 2.85
N GLN A 91 7.09 -8.13 1.82
CA GLN A 91 6.77 -7.19 0.74
C GLN A 91 5.92 -6.03 1.24
N ILE A 92 4.89 -6.29 2.04
CA ILE A 92 4.05 -5.23 2.62
C ILE A 92 4.88 -4.31 3.51
N SER A 93 5.78 -4.86 4.34
CA SER A 93 6.69 -4.06 5.19
C SER A 93 7.53 -3.09 4.35
N SER A 94 8.13 -3.57 3.26
CA SER A 94 8.91 -2.72 2.35
C SER A 94 8.04 -1.62 1.71
N THR A 95 6.82 -1.95 1.28
CA THR A 95 5.88 -0.94 0.75
C THR A 95 5.48 0.08 1.82
N MET A 96 5.32 -0.32 3.08
CA MET A 96 5.00 0.61 4.17
C MET A 96 6.16 1.56 4.49
N GLU A 97 7.39 1.09 4.43
CA GLU A 97 8.59 1.94 4.56
C GLU A 97 8.67 2.98 3.45
N GLU A 98 8.46 2.56 2.19
CA GLU A 98 8.42 3.47 1.04
C GLU A 98 7.30 4.50 1.17
N LEU A 99 6.12 4.06 1.63
CA LEU A 99 4.98 4.94 1.83
C LEU A 99 5.27 5.97 2.93
N SER A 100 5.93 5.57 4.02
CA SER A 100 6.35 6.47 5.09
C SER A 100 7.35 7.52 4.58
N ALA A 101 8.35 7.10 3.80
CA ALA A 101 9.32 8.02 3.20
C ALA A 101 8.65 9.02 2.23
N THR A 102 7.69 8.53 1.45
CA THR A 102 6.90 9.37 0.54
C THR A 102 6.05 10.38 1.30
N SER A 103 5.38 9.98 2.39
CA SER A 103 4.62 10.91 3.24
C SER A 103 5.51 12.02 3.82
N MET A 104 6.72 11.70 4.28
CA MET A 104 7.67 12.72 4.75
C MET A 104 8.06 13.70 3.64
N THR A 105 8.32 13.19 2.43
CA THR A 105 8.65 14.00 1.26
C THR A 105 7.49 14.92 0.86
N VAL A 106 6.24 14.43 0.95
CA VAL A 106 5.05 15.24 0.70
C VAL A 106 4.96 16.39 1.72
N THR A 107 5.18 16.13 3.01
CA THR A 107 5.19 17.19 4.03
C THR A 107 6.24 18.26 3.76
N GLU A 108 7.46 17.87 3.38
CA GLU A 108 8.54 18.82 3.03
C GLU A 108 8.19 19.66 1.79
N ASN A 109 7.63 19.02 0.76
CA ASN A 109 7.16 19.72 -0.44
C ASN A 109 6.02 20.69 -0.12
N GLN A 110 5.09 20.33 0.78
CA GLN A 110 4.02 21.23 1.21
C GLN A 110 4.55 22.43 1.98
N GLN A 111 5.57 22.26 2.82
CA GLN A 111 6.21 23.37 3.50
C GLN A 111 6.82 24.36 2.50
N THR A 112 7.55 23.84 1.50
CA THR A 112 8.15 24.65 0.43
C THR A 112 7.07 25.36 -0.41
N LEU A 113 5.97 24.66 -0.73
CA LEU A 113 4.83 25.23 -1.44
C LEU A 113 4.22 26.41 -0.66
N ASN A 114 4.02 26.25 0.65
CA ASN A 114 3.47 27.31 1.50
C ASN A 114 4.39 28.54 1.54
N ASP A 115 5.71 28.36 1.57
CA ASP A 115 6.66 29.46 1.52
C ASP A 115 6.58 30.23 0.19
N GLU A 116 6.47 29.51 -0.93
CA GLU A 116 6.30 30.14 -2.26
C GLU A 116 4.94 30.84 -2.40
N ILE A 117 3.88 30.28 -1.85
CA ILE A 117 2.58 30.95 -1.80
C ILE A 117 2.70 32.30 -1.07
N VAL A 118 3.34 32.32 0.11
CA VAL A 118 3.55 33.56 0.87
C VAL A 118 4.38 34.56 0.05
N ASN A 119 5.37 34.10 -0.70
CA ASN A 119 6.15 34.94 -1.59
C ASN A 119 5.28 35.56 -2.71
N VAL A 120 4.46 34.76 -3.38
CA VAL A 120 3.54 35.23 -4.43
C VAL A 120 2.54 36.26 -3.87
N GLN A 121 1.99 36.03 -2.67
CA GLN A 121 1.11 37.02 -2.02
C GLN A 121 1.81 38.37 -1.82
N LYS A 122 3.04 38.35 -1.27
CA LYS A 122 3.85 39.57 -1.05
C LYS A 122 4.15 40.30 -2.36
N VAL A 123 4.46 39.57 -3.43
CA VAL A 123 4.72 40.17 -4.75
C VAL A 123 3.45 40.79 -5.33
N SER A 124 2.31 40.09 -5.25
CA SER A 124 1.02 40.61 -5.70
C SER A 124 0.60 41.89 -4.95
N GLU A 125 0.83 41.97 -3.64
CA GLU A 125 0.58 43.18 -2.85
C GLU A 125 1.48 44.35 -3.27
N LYS A 126 2.76 44.09 -3.56
CA LYS A 126 3.67 45.11 -4.07
C LYS A 126 3.23 45.62 -5.45
N ILE A 127 2.79 44.73 -6.34
CA ILE A 127 2.25 45.12 -7.65
C ILE A 127 1.03 46.02 -7.46
N ASN A 128 0.08 45.64 -6.60
CA ASN A 128 -1.09 46.47 -6.30
C ASN A 128 -0.71 47.87 -5.78
N THR A 129 0.30 47.97 -4.93
CA THR A 129 0.83 49.26 -4.45
C THR A 129 1.35 50.12 -5.60
N VAL A 130 2.11 49.52 -6.52
CA VAL A 130 2.62 50.21 -7.72
C VAL A 130 1.48 50.66 -8.63
N LEU A 131 0.46 49.83 -8.84
CA LEU A 131 -0.70 50.15 -9.67
C LEU A 131 -1.51 51.32 -9.11
N VAL A 132 -1.65 51.41 -7.78
CA VAL A 132 -2.25 52.58 -7.12
C VAL A 132 -1.46 53.85 -7.43
N SER A 133 -0.12 53.79 -7.39
CA SER A 133 0.73 54.92 -7.79
C SER A 133 0.59 55.28 -9.27
N ILE A 134 0.58 54.29 -10.18
CA ILE A 134 0.39 54.52 -11.63
C ILE A 134 -0.96 55.18 -11.90
N LYS A 135 -2.03 54.70 -11.26
CA LYS A 135 -3.36 55.31 -11.36
C LYS A 135 -3.36 56.77 -10.89
N SER A 136 -2.68 57.07 -9.77
CA SER A 136 -2.54 58.43 -9.26
C SER A 136 -1.76 59.33 -10.22
N ILE A 137 -0.66 58.85 -10.78
CA ILE A 137 0.15 59.58 -11.78
C ILE A 137 -0.67 59.83 -13.05
N ALA A 138 -1.44 58.85 -13.51
CA ALA A 138 -2.34 58.98 -14.65
C ALA A 138 -3.41 60.06 -14.40
N ASP A 139 -4.03 60.07 -13.21
CA ASP A 139 -5.01 61.09 -12.84
C ASP A 139 -4.38 62.51 -12.77
N GLN A 140 -3.16 62.64 -12.24
CA GLN A 140 -2.42 63.91 -12.23
C GLN A 140 -2.04 64.38 -13.64
N THR A 141 -1.57 63.45 -14.49
CA THR A 141 -1.20 63.72 -15.88
C THR A 141 -2.41 64.17 -16.70
N LYS A 142 -3.57 63.55 -16.46
CA LYS A 142 -4.83 63.95 -17.07
C LYS A 142 -5.21 65.40 -16.72
N MET A 143 -5.01 65.80 -15.47
CA MET A 143 -5.24 67.17 -15.01
C MET A 143 -4.24 68.17 -15.60
N LEU A 144 -2.96 67.78 -15.72
CA LEU A 144 -1.95 68.59 -16.41
C LEU A 144 -2.30 68.81 -17.89
N GLY A 145 -2.70 67.74 -18.59
CA GLY A 145 -3.16 67.82 -19.98
C GLY A 145 -4.43 68.67 -20.14
N LEU A 146 -5.36 68.63 -19.17
CA LEU A 146 -6.53 69.51 -19.15
C LEU A 146 -6.11 70.99 -19.01
N ASN A 147 -5.23 71.31 -18.08
CA ASN A 147 -4.74 72.68 -17.89
C ASN A 147 -4.01 73.20 -19.13
N ALA A 148 -3.18 72.36 -19.77
CA ALA A 148 -2.51 72.69 -21.02
C ALA A 148 -3.50 72.93 -22.18
N ALA A 149 -4.56 72.13 -22.27
CA ALA A 149 -5.61 72.32 -23.28
C ALA A 149 -6.39 73.63 -23.08
N ILE A 150 -6.66 74.00 -21.83
CA ILE A 150 -7.32 75.28 -21.49
C ILE A 150 -6.42 76.46 -21.89
N GLU A 151 -5.13 76.42 -21.57
CA GLU A 151 -4.21 77.50 -21.91
C GLU A 151 -3.99 77.59 -23.43
N ALA A 152 -3.88 76.44 -24.12
CA ALA A 152 -3.81 76.39 -25.59
C ALA A 152 -5.04 77.04 -26.26
N ALA A 153 -6.25 76.81 -25.72
CA ALA A 153 -7.45 77.47 -26.21
C ALA A 153 -7.45 78.99 -25.95
N ARG A 154 -6.85 79.42 -24.84
CA ARG A 154 -6.75 80.84 -24.46
C ARG A 154 -5.87 81.66 -25.39
N VAL A 155 -4.77 81.09 -25.90
CA VAL A 155 -3.87 81.76 -26.87
C VAL A 155 -4.38 81.69 -28.32
N GLY A 156 -5.52 81.04 -28.56
CA GLY A 156 -6.19 81.00 -29.86
C GLY A 156 -5.41 80.24 -30.94
N GLU A 157 -5.28 80.84 -32.13
CA GLU A 157 -4.60 80.23 -33.30
C GLU A 157 -3.13 79.84 -33.02
N LEU A 158 -2.42 80.59 -32.17
CA LEU A 158 -1.03 80.28 -31.82
C LEU A 158 -0.90 79.03 -30.92
N GLY A 159 -1.96 78.66 -30.21
CA GLY A 159 -2.00 77.51 -29.29
C GLY A 159 -2.46 76.20 -29.94
N ARG A 160 -2.86 76.20 -31.22
CA ARG A 160 -3.49 75.05 -31.89
C ARG A 160 -2.65 73.76 -31.82
N GLY A 161 -1.35 73.86 -32.07
CA GLY A 161 -0.42 72.73 -31.98
C GLY A 161 -0.29 72.18 -30.55
N PHE A 162 -0.22 73.07 -29.55
CA PHE A 162 -0.20 72.68 -28.13
C PHE A 162 -1.51 72.02 -27.68
N GLY A 163 -2.66 72.45 -28.23
CA GLY A 163 -3.96 71.84 -27.96
C GLY A 163 -4.06 70.38 -28.43
N VAL A 164 -3.45 70.06 -29.57
CA VAL A 164 -3.37 68.67 -30.07
C VAL A 164 -2.52 67.82 -29.12
N VAL A 165 -1.34 68.30 -28.73
CA VAL A 165 -0.45 67.59 -27.79
C VAL A 165 -1.15 67.39 -26.43
N ALA A 166 -1.84 68.41 -25.91
CA ALA A 166 -2.57 68.32 -24.65
C ALA A 166 -3.71 67.29 -24.69
N THR A 167 -4.38 67.15 -25.83
CA THR A 167 -5.41 66.12 -26.05
C THR A 167 -4.79 64.72 -26.07
N GLU A 168 -3.64 64.56 -26.73
CA GLU A 168 -2.93 63.29 -26.79
C GLU A 168 -2.43 62.85 -25.41
N ILE A 169 -1.87 63.77 -24.62
CA ILE A 169 -1.48 63.52 -23.21
C ILE A 169 -2.68 63.02 -22.39
N ARG A 170 -3.87 63.61 -22.58
CA ARG A 170 -5.08 63.16 -21.88
C ARG A 170 -5.47 61.75 -22.30
N ASN A 171 -5.43 61.43 -23.59
CA ASN A 171 -5.73 60.08 -24.08
C ASN A 171 -4.74 59.05 -23.50
N LEU A 172 -3.44 59.32 -23.54
CA LEU A 172 -2.41 58.43 -22.96
C LEU A 172 -2.63 58.23 -21.45
N SER A 173 -2.96 59.30 -20.72
CA SER A 173 -3.22 59.20 -19.28
C SER A 173 -4.46 58.36 -18.97
N GLN A 174 -5.52 58.46 -19.78
CA GLN A 174 -6.72 57.65 -19.62
C GLN A 174 -6.43 56.17 -19.90
N ASN A 175 -5.74 55.88 -21.00
CA ASN A 175 -5.36 54.51 -21.36
C ASN A 175 -4.44 53.88 -20.29
N SER A 176 -3.51 54.66 -19.73
CA SER A 176 -2.63 54.21 -18.64
C SER A 176 -3.42 53.84 -17.39
N LYS A 177 -4.45 54.62 -17.06
CA LYS A 177 -5.36 54.36 -15.93
C LYS A 177 -6.18 53.08 -16.15
N GLU A 178 -6.75 52.91 -17.34
CA GLU A 178 -7.52 51.72 -17.70
C GLU A 178 -6.65 50.46 -17.64
N THR A 179 -5.45 50.51 -18.22
CA THR A 179 -4.47 49.42 -18.14
C THR A 179 -4.13 49.08 -16.69
N ALA A 180 -3.92 50.09 -15.82
CA ALA A 180 -3.65 49.84 -14.41
C ALA A 180 -4.81 49.13 -13.70
N ILE A 181 -6.07 49.47 -14.03
CA ILE A 181 -7.27 48.82 -13.48
C ILE A 181 -7.36 47.36 -13.95
N GLU A 182 -7.07 47.08 -15.23
CA GLU A 182 -7.04 45.71 -15.75
C GLU A 182 -6.00 44.85 -15.04
N ILE A 183 -4.78 45.38 -14.82
CA ILE A 183 -3.74 44.64 -14.07
C ILE A 183 -4.15 44.45 -12.60
N MET A 184 -4.87 45.41 -11.98
CA MET A 184 -5.41 45.23 -10.63
C MET A 184 -6.40 44.06 -10.57
N GLN A 185 -7.24 43.88 -11.60
CA GLN A 185 -8.13 42.73 -11.69
C GLN A 185 -7.35 41.42 -11.79
N LEU A 186 -6.35 41.36 -12.68
CA LEU A 186 -5.51 40.16 -12.84
C LEU A 186 -4.78 39.78 -11.55
N THR A 187 -4.27 40.77 -10.81
CA THR A 187 -3.60 40.50 -9.51
C THR A 187 -4.58 40.07 -8.43
N SER A 188 -5.81 40.57 -8.43
CA SER A 188 -6.89 40.08 -7.57
C SER A 188 -7.22 38.61 -7.87
N ASP A 189 -7.28 38.23 -9.15
CA ASP A 189 -7.54 36.85 -9.56
C ASP A 189 -6.40 35.91 -9.14
N ILE A 190 -5.13 36.37 -9.23
CA ILE A 190 -3.97 35.65 -8.71
C ILE A 190 -4.10 35.44 -7.19
N GLN A 191 -4.45 36.48 -6.43
CA GLN A 191 -4.62 36.36 -4.98
C GLN A 191 -5.71 35.35 -4.60
N ALA A 192 -6.83 35.33 -5.33
CA ALA A 192 -7.89 34.35 -5.12
C ALA A 192 -7.42 32.93 -5.42
N SER A 193 -6.71 32.72 -6.53
CA SER A 193 -6.14 31.41 -6.90
C SER A 193 -5.15 30.90 -5.85
N VAL A 194 -4.30 31.79 -5.33
CA VAL A 194 -3.34 31.48 -4.27
C VAL A 194 -4.05 31.05 -2.99
N LYS A 195 -5.15 31.73 -2.61
CA LYS A 195 -5.95 31.33 -1.45
C LYS A 195 -6.53 29.93 -1.59
N THR A 196 -7.09 29.60 -2.75
CA THR A 196 -7.58 28.25 -3.03
C THR A 196 -6.44 27.22 -2.95
N THR A 197 -5.25 27.57 -3.41
CA THR A 197 -4.07 26.70 -3.32
C THR A 197 -3.66 26.42 -1.87
N LEU A 198 -3.77 27.40 -0.96
CA LEU A 198 -3.55 27.19 0.47
C LEU A 198 -4.55 26.20 1.07
N GLU A 199 -5.84 26.35 0.75
CA GLU A 199 -6.87 25.44 1.25
C GLU A 199 -6.62 23.98 0.80
N ILE A 200 -6.13 23.80 -0.44
CA ILE A 200 -5.73 22.48 -0.96
C ILE A 200 -4.46 21.95 -0.27
N SER A 201 -3.48 22.83 -0.03
CA SER A 201 -2.25 22.51 0.71
C SER A 201 -2.56 22.01 2.12
N ASP A 202 -3.40 22.72 2.88
CA ASP A 202 -3.82 22.33 4.23
C ASP A 202 -4.55 20.98 4.24
N SER A 203 -5.45 20.76 3.27
CA SER A 203 -6.15 19.48 3.11
C SER A 203 -5.17 18.34 2.79
N THR A 204 -4.17 18.61 1.95
CA THR A 204 -3.13 17.63 1.61
C THR A 204 -2.28 17.26 2.82
N LEU A 205 -1.93 18.24 3.66
CA LEU A 205 -1.20 18.00 4.90
C LEU A 205 -2.02 17.14 5.86
N SER A 206 -3.30 17.47 6.09
CA SER A 206 -4.20 16.67 6.93
C SER A 206 -4.35 15.23 6.42
N ASN A 207 -4.45 15.01 5.11
CA ASN A 207 -4.52 13.66 4.54
C ASN A 207 -3.20 12.91 4.73
N THR A 208 -2.06 13.60 4.62
CA THR A 208 -0.74 13.02 4.83
C THR A 208 -0.53 12.59 6.29
N GLU A 209 -1.03 13.36 7.25
CA GLU A 209 -1.02 12.99 8.69
C GLU A 209 -1.87 11.74 8.96
N GLN A 210 -3.08 11.68 8.40
CA GLN A 210 -3.94 10.49 8.50
C GLN A 210 -3.29 9.26 7.86
N GLN A 211 -2.64 9.45 6.72
CA GLN A 211 -1.88 8.39 6.04
C GLN A 211 -0.73 7.88 6.93
N SER A 212 0.01 8.78 7.58
CA SER A 212 1.08 8.39 8.50
C SER A 212 0.56 7.54 9.68
N ALA A 213 -0.58 7.93 10.26
CA ALA A 213 -1.23 7.14 11.32
C ALA A 213 -1.67 5.75 10.82
N ALA A 214 -2.23 5.67 9.60
CA ALA A 214 -2.65 4.40 9.00
C ALA A 214 -1.45 3.47 8.71
N ILE A 215 -0.31 4.02 8.30
CA ILE A 215 0.94 3.26 8.12
C ILE A 215 1.38 2.67 9.45
N GLN A 216 1.41 3.47 10.52
CA GLN A 216 1.80 3.00 11.86
C GLN A 216 0.88 1.86 12.35
N GLN A 217 -0.44 2.00 12.16
CA GLN A 217 -1.40 0.96 12.52
C GLN A 217 -1.21 -0.32 11.69
N THR A 218 -0.87 -0.17 10.41
CA THR A 218 -0.64 -1.31 9.53
C THR A 218 0.64 -2.04 9.92
N ASN A 219 1.70 -1.31 10.27
CA ASN A 219 2.94 -1.90 10.79
C ASN A 219 2.71 -2.68 12.09
N ALA A 220 1.94 -2.15 13.03
CA ALA A 220 1.57 -2.88 14.24
C ALA A 220 0.80 -4.18 13.92
N SER A 221 -0.15 -4.12 12.98
CA SER A 221 -0.86 -5.32 12.51
C SER A 221 0.07 -6.34 11.85
N LEU A 222 1.08 -5.89 11.10
CA LEU A 222 2.06 -6.77 10.47
C LEU A 222 2.93 -7.50 11.48
N GLU A 223 3.34 -6.83 12.56
CA GLU A 223 4.10 -7.47 13.64
C GLU A 223 3.30 -8.63 14.26
N GLU A 224 1.99 -8.44 14.50
CA GLU A 224 1.10 -9.49 15.00
C GLU A 224 0.96 -10.65 13.99
N LEU A 225 0.83 -10.35 12.70
CA LEU A 225 0.68 -11.35 11.65
C LEU A 225 1.95 -12.16 11.41
N VAL A 226 3.13 -11.54 11.55
CA VAL A 226 4.41 -12.24 11.50
C VAL A 226 4.51 -13.22 12.67
N ALA A 227 4.21 -12.79 13.90
CA ALA A 227 4.20 -13.68 15.07
C ALA A 227 3.22 -14.86 14.91
N PHE A 228 2.03 -14.61 14.33
CA PHE A 228 1.07 -15.67 14.03
C PHE A 228 1.61 -16.67 12.99
N THR A 229 2.33 -16.19 11.98
CA THR A 229 2.92 -17.04 10.93
C THR A 229 4.07 -17.90 11.46
N GLU A 230 4.87 -17.36 12.37
CA GLU A 230 5.89 -18.14 13.09
C GLU A 230 5.26 -19.28 13.89
N GLU A 231 4.13 -19.03 14.56
CA GLU A 231 3.38 -20.06 15.28
C GLU A 231 2.80 -21.13 14.35
N LEU A 232 2.24 -20.74 13.21
CA LEU A 232 1.79 -21.70 12.18
C LEU A 232 2.93 -22.58 11.70
N ASN A 233 4.12 -22.00 11.48
CA ASN A 233 5.30 -22.76 11.06
C ASN A 233 5.75 -23.72 12.17
N ARG A 234 5.66 -23.33 13.45
CA ARG A 234 5.94 -24.20 14.60
C ARG A 234 4.99 -25.40 14.64
N ILE A 235 3.68 -25.20 14.45
CA ILE A 235 2.66 -26.25 14.42
C ILE A 235 2.86 -27.18 13.21
N ALA A 236 3.25 -26.64 12.06
CA ALA A 236 3.50 -27.44 10.87
C ALA A 236 4.76 -28.33 10.98
N ASN A 237 5.71 -27.97 11.85
CA ASN A 237 6.93 -28.73 12.09
C ASN A 237 6.87 -29.63 13.35
N SER A 238 5.75 -29.67 14.09
CA SER A 238 5.51 -30.55 15.24
C SER A 238 4.85 -31.86 14.85
#